data_AF-A0A0V1P966-F1
#
_entry.id   AF-A0A0V1P966-F1
#
_cell.length_a   1.000
_cell.length_b   1.000
_cell.length_c   1.000
_cell.angle_alpha   90.00
_cell.angle_beta   90.00
_cell.angle_gamma   90.00
#
_symmetry.space_group_name_H-M   'P 1'
#
loop_
_entity.id
_entity.type
_entity.pdbx_description
1 polymer ?
#
loop_
_entity_poly.entity_id
_entity_poly.type
_entity_poly.pdbx_seq_one_letter_code
_entity_poly.pdbx_strand_id
1 'polypeptide(L)' 'MARTQHVLATMMGLRHSKEFVTSNLKEWESYASRLMLYLEINNFSSSTEKCVVLFSSCESSVFKLVESLIAPA' A
#
# COMPACT_ATOMS: atom_id res chain seq x y z
N MET A 1 -14.21 -4.63 -15.38
CA MET A 1 -14.93 -4.79 -14.10
C MET A 1 -14.62 -6.12 -13.40
N ALA A 2 -14.52 -7.26 -14.10
CA ALA A 2 -14.25 -8.57 -13.49
C ALA A 2 -12.88 -8.71 -12.78
N ARG A 3 -11.81 -8.07 -13.31
CA ARG A 3 -10.46 -8.16 -12.73
C ARG A 3 -10.36 -7.51 -11.34
N THR A 4 -11.03 -6.37 -11.14
CA THR A 4 -11.05 -5.63 -9.88
C THR A 4 -11.80 -6.40 -8.79
N GLN A 5 -12.91 -7.04 -9.13
CA GLN A 5 -13.66 -7.89 -8.20
C GLN A 5 -12.89 -9.15 -7.82
N HIS A 6 -12.15 -9.75 -8.75
CA HIS A 6 -11.29 -10.90 -8.46
C HIS A 6 -10.14 -10.52 -7.52
N VAL A 7 -9.47 -9.39 -7.74
CA VAL A 7 -8.42 -8.90 -6.84
C VAL A 7 -8.98 -8.60 -5.44
N LEU A 8 -10.15 -7.95 -5.35
CA LEU A 8 -10.84 -7.71 -4.07
C LEU A 8 -11.23 -9.03 -3.37
N ALA A 9 -11.72 -10.02 -4.11
CA ALA A 9 -12.04 -11.34 -3.56
C ALA A 9 -10.80 -12.11 -3.09
N THR A 10 -9.69 -12.03 -3.83
CA THR A 10 -8.39 -12.60 -3.41
C THR A 10 -7.83 -11.88 -2.19
N MET A 11 -7.97 -10.55 -2.10
CA MET A 11 -7.60 -9.76 -0.91
C MET A 11 -8.46 -10.08 0.31
N MET A 12 -9.75 -10.37 0.13
CA MET A 12 -10.62 -10.84 1.21
C MET A 12 -10.30 -12.28 1.64
N GLY A 13 -9.73 -13.10 0.76
CA GLY A 13 -9.23 -14.45 1.06
C GLY A 13 -7.82 -14.49 1.68
N LEU A 14 -7.06 -13.39 1.57
CA LEU A 14 -5.77 -13.22 2.23
C LEU A 14 -6.01 -13.03 3.72
N ARG A 15 -5.91 -14.13 4.46
CA ARG A 15 -6.03 -14.14 5.91
C ARG A 15 -4.98 -13.19 6.49
N HIS A 16 -5.44 -12.21 7.27
CA HIS A 16 -4.58 -11.25 7.95
C HIS A 16 -3.45 -11.98 8.69
N SER A 17 -2.21 -11.81 8.23
CA SER A 17 -1.05 -12.48 8.82
C SER A 17 -0.72 -11.83 10.16
N LYS A 18 -1.09 -12.51 11.25
CA LYS A 18 -0.84 -12.05 12.63
C LYS A 18 0.62 -11.75 12.92
N GLU A 19 1.54 -12.38 12.19
CA GLU A 19 2.99 -12.23 12.33
C GLU A 19 3.48 -10.83 11.94
N PHE A 20 2.79 -10.15 11.02
CA PHE A 20 3.15 -8.81 10.55
C PHE A 20 2.26 -7.70 11.13
N VAL A 21 1.40 -8.04 12.09
CA VAL A 21 0.56 -7.07 12.78
C VAL A 21 1.41 -6.32 13.76
N THR A 22 1.63 -5.05 13.49
CA THR A 22 2.36 -4.21 14.43
C THR A 22 1.52 -4.00 15.68
N SER A 23 2.19 -3.89 16.83
CA SER A 23 1.52 -3.60 18.10
C SER A 23 0.85 -2.22 18.14
N ASN A 24 1.11 -1.35 17.15
CA ASN A 24 0.62 0.01 17.11
C ASN A 24 -0.26 0.29 15.88
N LEU A 25 -1.43 -0.35 15.84
CA LEU A 25 -2.45 -0.16 14.80
C LEU A 25 -2.86 1.31 14.62
N LYS A 26 -2.91 2.08 15.71
CA LYS A 26 -3.31 3.50 15.67
C LYS A 26 -2.32 4.37 14.89
N GLU A 27 -1.03 4.08 14.99
CA GLU A 27 -0.01 4.79 14.21
C GLU A 27 -0.13 4.50 12.71
N TRP A 28 -0.46 3.25 12.34
CA TRP A 28 -0.71 2.89 10.94
C TRP A 28 -1.95 3.56 10.37
N GLU A 29 -3.05 3.59 11.12
CA GLU A 29 -4.26 4.32 10.71
C GLU A 29 -3.97 5.80 10.52
N SER A 30 -3.27 6.42 11.49
CA SER A 30 -2.86 7.82 11.41
C SER A 30 -1.96 8.09 10.19
N TYR A 31 -0.99 7.22 9.94
CA TYR A 31 -0.12 7.29 8.77
C TYR A 31 -0.91 7.21 7.46
N ALA A 32 -1.81 6.22 7.35
CA ALA A 32 -2.63 6.03 6.16
C ALA A 32 -3.53 7.24 5.89
N SER A 33 -4.19 7.79 6.91
CA SER A 33 -5.01 9.00 6.77
C SER A 33 -4.20 10.21 6.31
N ARG A 34 -2.99 10.42 6.88
CA ARG A 34 -2.11 11.53 6.48
C ARG A 34 -1.63 11.40 5.03
N LEU A 35 -1.25 10.18 4.62
CA LEU A 35 -0.82 9.92 3.26
C LEU A 35 -1.97 10.12 2.26
N MET A 36 -3.16 9.63 2.59
CA MET A 36 -4.34 9.78 1.74
C MET A 36 -4.71 11.26 1.55
N LEU A 37 -4.70 12.05 2.63
CA LEU A 37 -4.90 13.49 2.56
C LEU A 37 -3.83 14.20 1.71
N TYR A 38 -2.56 13.82 1.85
CA TYR A 38 -1.48 14.36 1.03
C TYR A 38 -1.71 14.06 -0.46
N LEU A 39 -2.13 12.84 -0.79
CA LEU A 39 -2.40 12.47 -2.18
C LEU A 39 -3.56 13.28 -2.79
N GLU A 40 -4.60 13.53 -2.00
CA GLU A 40 -5.77 14.32 -2.40
C GLU A 40 -5.42 15.79 -2.63
N ILE A 41 -4.72 16.43 -1.69
CA ILE A 41 -4.39 17.86 -1.78
C ILE A 41 -3.45 18.16 -2.96
N ASN A 42 -2.57 17.22 -3.31
CA ASN A 42 -1.61 17.39 -4.41
C ASN A 42 -2.16 16.93 -5.77
N ASN A 43 -3.44 16.55 -5.86
CA ASN A 43 -4.09 16.12 -7.11
C ASN A 43 -3.35 15.00 -7.87
N PHE A 44 -2.65 14.10 -7.18
CA PHE A 44 -2.05 12.94 -7.83
C PHE A 44 -3.17 12.08 -8.42
N SER A 45 -3.22 12.00 -9.75
CA SER A 45 -4.37 11.44 -10.46
C SER A 45 -4.10 10.02 -10.95
N SER A 46 -2.85 9.72 -11.31
CA SER A 46 -2.47 8.39 -11.76
C SER A 46 -2.15 7.46 -10.58
N SER A 47 -2.46 6.17 -10.74
CA SER A 47 -2.03 5.15 -9.80
C SER A 47 -0.50 5.11 -9.67
N THR A 48 0.21 5.39 -10.77
CA THR A 48 1.67 5.43 -10.80
C THR A 48 2.22 6.52 -9.88
N GLU A 49 1.71 7.75 -9.96
CA GLU A 49 2.14 8.86 -9.10
C GLU A 49 1.86 8.56 -7.62
N LYS A 50 0.67 8.03 -7.31
CA LYS A 50 0.31 7.63 -5.94
C LYS A 50 1.25 6.55 -5.40
N CYS A 51 1.61 5.57 -6.22
CA CYS A 51 2.57 4.53 -5.87
C CYS A 51 3.97 5.11 -5.65
N VAL A 52 4.45 6.02 -6.50
CA VAL A 52 5.76 6.68 -6.33
C VAL A 52 5.83 7.44 -5.00
N VAL A 53 4.79 8.20 -4.66
CA VAL A 53 4.74 8.92 -3.37
C VAL A 53 4.75 7.93 -2.20
N LEU A 54 3.93 6.88 -2.24
CA LEU A 54 3.94 5.82 -1.24
C LEU A 54 5.35 5.20 -1.09
N PHE A 55 6.00 4.84 -2.19
CA PHE A 55 7.34 4.25 -2.16
C PHE A 55 8.41 5.22 -1.66
N SER A 56 8.29 6.52 -1.96
CA SER A 56 9.22 7.53 -1.45
C SER A 56 9.13 7.73 0.06
N SER A 57 7.98 7.42 0.65
CA SER A 57 7.75 7.49 2.10
C SER A 57 8.15 6.22 2.86
N CYS A 58 8.40 5.13 2.13
CA CYS A 58 8.84 3.86 2.71
C CYS A 58 10.34 3.88 3.04
N GLU A 59 10.73 3.23 4.13
CA GLU A 59 12.14 2.95 4.38
C GLU A 59 12.73 2.02 3.30
N SER A 60 14.06 2.07 3.14
CA SER A 60 14.79 1.30 2.11
C SER A 60 14.47 -0.20 2.11
N SER A 61 14.20 -0.79 3.28
CA SER A 61 13.82 -2.20 3.44
C SER A 61 12.45 -2.51 2.82
N VAL A 62 11.47 -1.64 3.04
CA VAL A 62 10.12 -1.77 2.46
C VAL A 62 10.15 -1.51 0.96
N PHE A 63 10.96 -0.56 0.50
CA PHE A 63 11.17 -0.34 -0.94
C PHE A 63 11.70 -1.62 -1.63
N LYS A 64 12.76 -2.24 -1.08
CA LYS A 64 13.33 -3.48 -1.62
C LYS A 64 12.32 -4.65 -1.62
N LEU A 65 11.48 -4.74 -0.59
CA LEU A 65 10.41 -5.73 -0.55
C LEU A 65 9.44 -5.51 -1.72
N VAL A 66 8.99 -4.28 -1.94
CA VAL A 66 8.08 -3.98 -3.05
C VAL A 66 8.76 -4.21 -4.40
N GLU A 67 10.00 -3.78 -4.56
CA GLU A 67 10.81 -4.05 -5.74
C GLU A 67 10.86 -5.56 -6.05
N SER A 68 11.05 -6.41 -5.04
CA SER A 68 11.01 -7.87 -5.20
C SER A 68 9.64 -8.43 -5.60
N LEU A 69 8.55 -7.75 -5.26
CA LEU A 69 7.18 -8.14 -5.60
C LEU A 69 6.76 -7.72 -7.02
N ILE A 70 7.36 -6.64 -7.54
CA ILE A 70 7.10 -6.12 -8.89
C ILE A 70 8.11 -6.60 -9.93
N ALA A 71 9.27 -7.10 -9.48
CA ALA A 71 10.28 -7.68 -10.36
C ALA A 71 9.67 -8.85 -11.16
N PRO A 72 9.96 -8.97 -12.47
CA PRO A 72 9.61 -10.16 -13.23
C PRO A 72 10.23 -11.39 -12.58
N ALA A 73 9.46 -12.48 -12.50
CA ALA A 73 9.92 -13.77 -12.01
C ALA A 73 11.00 -14.40 -12.93
#